data_AF-A0A1B7UEY0-F1
#
_entry.id   AF-A0A1B7UEY0-F1
#
_cell.length_a   1.000
_cell.length_b   1.000
_cell.length_c   1.000
_cell.angle_alpha   90.00
_cell.angle_beta   90.00
_cell.angle_gamma   90.00
#
_symmetry.space_group_name_H-M   'P 1'
#
loop_
_entity.id
_entity.type
_entity.pdbx_description
1 polymer ?
#
loop_
_entity_poly.entity_id
_entity_poly.type
_entity_poly.pdbx_seq_one_letter_code
_entity_poly.pdbx_strand_id
1 'polypeptide(L)'
;MHESGRFGPIEWARAGRPLPSEYTCGDRGIAVDIDGTAALFGVVDGLGHGPAAAEAALRAVDAVTRASSERIEVLIQLCHRVLVGTRGVAMTLARVDFEANTLTWTGIGNVTADLVAKAPTGVHIRSSARLTGGIVGYRIPEIRPAQVIPIRPGDLMMMSTDGIVEGYLDHIDFSASAVAIAEGLLSKDAKETDDAMVLAARHRGVTI
;
A
#
# COMPACT_ATOMS: atom_id res chain seq x y z
N MET A 1 7.26 11.71 5.68
CA MET A 1 7.07 11.54 4.22
C MET A 1 5.58 11.66 3.95
N HIS A 2 5.14 12.69 3.24
CA HIS A 2 3.72 12.93 2.97
C HIS A 2 3.54 13.24 1.50
N GLU A 3 2.62 12.54 0.85
CA GLU A 3 2.24 12.82 -0.53
C GLU A 3 0.78 12.48 -0.73
N SER A 4 0.12 13.20 -1.62
CA SER A 4 -1.27 12.97 -1.95
C SER A 4 -1.56 13.41 -3.36
N GLY A 5 -2.68 12.94 -3.89
CA GLY A 5 -3.09 13.28 -5.24
C GLY A 5 -4.41 12.65 -5.61
N ARG A 6 -4.69 12.68 -6.91
CA ARG A 6 -5.86 12.08 -7.49
C ARG A 6 -5.51 11.44 -8.83
N PHE A 7 -5.92 10.19 -9.02
CA PHE A 7 -5.83 9.48 -10.28
C PHE A 7 -7.24 9.04 -10.68
N GLY A 8 -7.76 9.58 -11.77
CA GLY A 8 -9.16 9.39 -12.17
C GLY A 8 -10.15 9.58 -10.99
N PRO A 9 -10.99 8.58 -10.67
CA PRO A 9 -11.96 8.66 -9.59
C PRO A 9 -11.34 8.47 -8.19
N ILE A 10 -10.03 8.19 -8.06
CA ILE A 10 -9.40 7.82 -6.79
C ILE A 10 -8.64 9.01 -6.20
N GLU A 11 -9.10 9.51 -5.05
CA GLU A 11 -8.30 10.40 -4.18
C GLU A 11 -7.40 9.55 -3.31
N TRP A 12 -6.13 9.88 -3.20
CA TRP A 12 -5.19 9.12 -2.38
C TRP A 12 -4.26 10.01 -1.58
N ALA A 13 -3.75 9.46 -0.48
CA ALA A 13 -2.68 10.02 0.30
C ALA A 13 -1.83 8.92 0.93
N ARG A 14 -0.57 9.23 1.18
CA ARG A 14 0.35 8.40 1.95
C ARG A 14 1.07 9.23 2.98
N ALA A 15 1.27 8.66 4.14
CA ALA A 15 2.00 9.28 5.23
C ALA A 15 2.90 8.23 5.87
N GLY A 16 4.16 8.57 6.09
CA GLY A 16 5.08 7.68 6.79
C GLY A 16 6.21 8.41 7.50
N ARG A 17 6.80 7.76 8.50
CA ARG A 17 7.92 8.28 9.29
C ARG A 17 8.94 7.18 9.57
N PRO A 18 10.22 7.54 9.74
CA PRO A 18 11.20 6.57 10.19
C PRO A 18 10.92 6.14 11.64
N LEU A 19 11.52 5.01 12.03
CA LEU A 19 11.81 4.68 13.42
C LEU A 19 12.42 5.93 14.09
N PRO A 20 12.00 6.34 15.31
CA PRO A 20 12.46 7.59 15.91
C PRO A 20 13.98 7.72 16.07
N SER A 21 14.71 6.60 16.19
CA SER A 21 16.17 6.57 16.27
C SER A 21 16.88 6.60 14.91
N GLU A 22 16.14 6.58 13.81
CA GLU A 22 16.65 6.55 12.44
C GLU A 22 16.31 7.83 11.68
N TYR A 23 17.21 8.23 10.79
CA TYR A 23 16.97 9.39 9.90
C TYR A 23 16.33 8.99 8.57
N THR A 24 16.39 7.70 8.23
CA THR A 24 15.90 7.17 6.96
C THR A 24 14.92 6.04 7.24
N CYS A 25 13.72 6.17 6.70
CA CYS A 25 12.68 5.16 6.85
C CYS A 25 12.94 3.98 5.91
N GLY A 26 12.72 2.75 6.38
CA GLY A 26 12.66 1.52 5.59
C GLY A 26 11.40 1.39 4.75
N ASP A 27 10.31 2.06 5.13
CA ASP A 27 9.01 1.94 4.46
C ASP A 27 8.81 2.92 3.31
N ARG A 28 8.16 2.47 2.23
CA ARG A 28 7.80 3.31 1.09
C ARG A 28 6.39 3.02 0.60
N GLY A 29 5.64 4.09 0.31
CA GLY A 29 4.44 3.97 -0.51
C GLY A 29 4.77 3.94 -2.00
N ILE A 30 3.79 3.55 -2.80
CA ILE A 30 3.76 3.61 -4.27
C ILE A 30 2.39 4.15 -4.66
N ALA A 31 2.36 5.14 -5.55
CA ALA A 31 1.15 5.68 -6.15
C ALA A 31 1.51 6.16 -7.56
N VAL A 32 1.02 5.45 -8.59
CA VAL A 32 1.38 5.68 -9.99
C VAL A 32 0.12 5.67 -10.85
N ASP A 33 -0.06 6.70 -11.66
CA ASP A 33 -1.07 6.73 -12.71
C ASP A 33 -0.64 5.84 -13.90
N ILE A 34 -1.57 5.08 -14.46
CA ILE A 34 -1.36 4.24 -15.64
C ILE A 34 -2.25 4.78 -16.76
N ASP A 35 -1.65 5.66 -17.57
CA ASP A 35 -2.24 6.23 -18.79
C ASP A 35 -3.64 6.85 -18.59
N GLY A 36 -3.95 7.35 -17.39
CA GLY A 36 -5.25 7.90 -17.01
C GLY A 36 -6.40 6.88 -16.94
N THR A 37 -6.12 5.58 -17.09
CA THR A 37 -7.13 4.51 -17.14
C THR A 37 -7.12 3.61 -15.91
N ALA A 38 -5.99 3.55 -15.22
CA ALA A 38 -5.83 2.81 -13.98
C ALA A 38 -4.84 3.52 -13.05
N ALA A 39 -4.81 3.07 -11.79
CA ALA A 39 -3.78 3.46 -10.83
C ALA A 39 -3.16 2.23 -10.19
N LEU A 40 -1.85 2.29 -9.96
CA LEU A 40 -1.11 1.32 -9.16
C LEU A 40 -0.74 1.95 -7.81
N PHE A 41 -1.20 1.31 -6.75
CA PHE A 41 -0.85 1.61 -5.38
C PHE A 41 -0.02 0.48 -4.78
N GLY A 42 0.77 0.80 -3.77
CA GLY A 42 1.46 -0.20 -2.98
C GLY A 42 2.10 0.38 -1.74
N VAL A 43 2.44 -0.51 -0.83
CA VAL A 43 3.30 -0.21 0.31
C VAL A 43 4.38 -1.29 0.39
N VAL A 44 5.59 -0.87 0.70
CA VAL A 44 6.80 -1.68 0.77
C VAL A 44 7.44 -1.42 2.13
N ASP A 45 7.79 -2.49 2.82
CA ASP A 45 8.50 -2.51 4.10
C ASP A 45 9.85 -3.18 3.86
N GLY A 46 10.93 -2.42 3.98
CA GLY A 46 12.29 -2.93 3.85
C GLY A 46 12.72 -3.61 5.14
N LEU A 47 13.27 -4.82 5.07
CA LEU A 47 13.53 -5.61 6.28
C LEU A 47 14.45 -4.90 7.30
N GLY A 48 13.96 -4.76 8.52
CA GLY A 48 14.61 -4.01 9.59
C GLY A 48 14.46 -2.51 9.39
N HIS A 49 15.40 -1.72 9.89
CA HIS A 49 15.33 -0.25 9.80
C HIS A 49 16.63 0.37 9.26
N GLY A 50 16.57 1.66 8.99
CA GLY A 50 17.71 2.48 8.58
C GLY A 50 18.11 2.33 7.10
N PRO A 51 19.32 2.77 6.73
CA PRO A 51 19.69 2.96 5.33
C PRO A 51 19.61 1.70 4.45
N ALA A 52 19.94 0.52 4.97
CA ALA A 52 19.91 -0.72 4.20
C ALA A 52 18.48 -1.25 3.94
N ALA A 53 17.55 -1.03 4.87
CA ALA A 53 16.13 -1.28 4.65
C ALA A 53 15.58 -0.31 3.60
N ALA A 54 15.90 0.97 3.77
CA ALA A 54 15.52 2.03 2.84
C ALA A 54 16.02 1.79 1.41
N GLU A 55 17.26 1.30 1.25
CA GLU A 55 17.82 0.94 -0.06
C GLU A 55 17.00 -0.16 -0.74
N ALA A 56 16.67 -1.23 -0.01
CA ALA A 56 15.85 -2.32 -0.54
C ALA A 56 14.46 -1.82 -0.97
N ALA A 57 13.80 -1.04 -0.12
CA ALA A 57 12.48 -0.48 -0.45
C ALA A 57 12.52 0.48 -1.63
N LEU A 58 13.51 1.36 -1.72
CA LEU A 58 13.68 2.29 -2.85
C LEU A 58 13.90 1.54 -4.17
N ARG A 59 14.72 0.47 -4.17
CA ARG A 59 14.94 -0.37 -5.35
C ARG A 59 13.66 -1.08 -5.80
N ALA A 60 12.82 -1.52 -4.86
CA ALA A 60 11.53 -2.11 -5.16
C ALA A 60 10.57 -1.08 -5.79
N VAL A 61 10.44 0.11 -5.18
CA VAL A 61 9.62 1.22 -5.70
C VAL A 61 10.03 1.58 -7.12
N ASP A 62 11.33 1.72 -7.37
CA ASP A 62 11.88 2.03 -8.68
C ASP A 62 11.54 0.97 -9.73
N ALA A 63 11.72 -0.32 -9.40
CA ALA A 63 11.36 -1.42 -10.29
C ALA A 63 9.87 -1.47 -10.60
N VAL A 64 9.01 -1.24 -9.60
CA VAL A 64 7.56 -1.16 -9.78
C VAL A 64 7.17 0.01 -10.66
N THR A 65 7.76 1.18 -10.43
CA THR A 65 7.40 2.42 -11.13
C THR A 65 7.77 2.34 -12.61
N ARG A 66 8.93 1.77 -12.95
CA ARG A 66 9.37 1.61 -14.35
C ARG A 66 8.56 0.60 -15.15
N ALA A 67 7.90 -0.34 -14.48
CA ALA A 67 7.13 -1.41 -15.10
C ALA A 67 5.63 -1.33 -14.74
N SER A 68 5.13 -0.16 -14.34
CA SER A 68 3.81 0.00 -13.70
C SER A 68 2.61 -0.51 -14.51
N SER A 69 2.75 -0.64 -15.83
CA SER A 69 1.73 -1.19 -16.73
C SER A 69 1.60 -2.72 -16.66
N GLU A 70 2.61 -3.42 -16.15
CA GLU A 70 2.64 -4.87 -16.01
C GLU A 70 1.60 -5.40 -15.00
N ARG A 71 1.34 -6.70 -15.04
CA ARG A 71 0.52 -7.36 -14.01
C ARG A 71 1.24 -7.34 -12.67
N ILE A 72 0.50 -7.19 -11.58
CA ILE A 72 1.09 -7.04 -10.23
C ILE A 72 1.92 -8.27 -9.79
N GLU A 73 1.59 -9.47 -10.27
CA GLU A 73 2.37 -10.67 -10.02
C GLU A 73 3.72 -10.62 -10.73
N VAL A 74 3.74 -10.06 -11.95
CA VAL A 74 4.98 -9.84 -12.72
C VAL A 74 5.85 -8.79 -12.02
N LEU A 75 5.23 -7.73 -11.48
CA LEU A 75 5.92 -6.72 -10.68
C LEU A 75 6.60 -7.33 -9.45
N ILE A 76 5.92 -8.19 -8.70
CA ILE A 76 6.53 -8.86 -7.54
C ILE A 76 7.68 -9.78 -7.97
N GLN A 77 7.56 -10.51 -9.09
CA GLN A 77 8.67 -11.31 -9.63
C GLN A 77 9.87 -10.44 -10.06
N LEU A 78 9.61 -9.29 -10.67
CA LEU A 78 10.65 -8.32 -11.03
C LEU A 78 11.35 -7.81 -9.78
N CYS A 79 10.60 -7.35 -8.77
CA CYS A 79 11.13 -6.95 -7.47
C CYS A 79 11.97 -8.06 -6.84
N HIS A 80 11.51 -9.31 -6.86
CA HIS A 80 12.25 -10.42 -6.28
C HIS A 80 13.63 -10.58 -6.90
N ARG A 81 13.76 -10.45 -8.22
CA ARG A 81 15.05 -10.54 -8.92
C ARG A 81 15.97 -9.35 -8.65
N VAL A 82 15.44 -8.13 -8.70
CA VAL A 82 16.28 -6.92 -8.54
C VAL A 82 16.73 -6.70 -7.11
N LEU A 83 16.03 -7.28 -6.12
CA LEU A 83 16.36 -7.15 -4.70
C LEU A 83 17.31 -8.22 -4.18
N VAL A 84 17.75 -9.17 -5.03
CA VAL A 84 18.77 -10.16 -4.63
C VAL A 84 20.03 -9.44 -4.15
N GLY A 85 20.53 -9.85 -2.98
CA GLY A 85 21.69 -9.23 -2.33
C GLY A 85 21.39 -7.98 -1.51
N THR A 86 20.12 -7.55 -1.42
CA THR A 86 19.66 -6.55 -0.45
C THR A 86 19.10 -7.24 0.80
N ARG A 87 18.60 -6.46 1.76
CA ARG A 87 17.81 -7.02 2.88
C ARG A 87 16.49 -7.66 2.45
N GLY A 88 16.01 -7.31 1.25
CA GLY A 88 14.68 -7.68 0.78
C GLY A 88 13.58 -6.84 1.40
N VAL A 89 12.35 -7.10 0.98
CA VAL A 89 11.17 -6.35 1.42
C VAL A 89 9.96 -7.27 1.63
N ALA A 90 9.06 -6.87 2.51
CA ALA A 90 7.65 -7.21 2.41
C ALA A 90 6.95 -6.15 1.54
N MET A 91 5.95 -6.55 0.76
CA MET A 91 5.21 -5.60 -0.09
C MET A 91 3.82 -6.09 -0.45
N THR A 92 2.91 -5.14 -0.60
CA THR A 92 1.58 -5.36 -1.16
C THR A 92 1.33 -4.36 -2.27
N LEU A 93 0.83 -4.86 -3.41
CA LEU A 93 0.47 -4.06 -4.58
C LEU A 93 -1.02 -4.17 -4.88
N ALA A 94 -1.60 -3.08 -5.35
CA ALA A 94 -2.98 -2.98 -5.74
C ALA A 94 -3.12 -2.14 -7.02
N ARG A 95 -3.78 -2.70 -8.04
CA ARG A 95 -4.17 -1.98 -9.24
C ARG A 95 -5.66 -1.71 -9.21
N VAL A 96 -6.06 -0.45 -9.40
CA VAL A 96 -7.45 -0.03 -9.57
C VAL A 96 -7.67 0.29 -11.04
N ASP A 97 -8.57 -0.44 -11.68
CA ASP A 97 -9.03 -0.16 -13.05
C ASP A 97 -10.27 0.74 -12.98
N PHE A 98 -10.20 1.91 -13.64
CA PHE A 98 -11.25 2.93 -13.52
C PHE A 98 -12.48 2.62 -14.37
N GLU A 99 -12.30 1.96 -15.51
CA GLU A 99 -13.41 1.61 -16.41
C GLU A 99 -14.16 0.38 -15.87
N ALA A 100 -13.41 -0.68 -15.56
CA ALA A 100 -13.97 -1.91 -15.02
C ALA A 100 -14.44 -1.77 -13.56
N ASN A 101 -14.03 -0.70 -12.85
CA ASN A 101 -14.28 -0.51 -11.42
C ASN A 101 -13.86 -1.74 -10.61
N THR A 102 -12.64 -2.21 -10.86
CA THR A 102 -12.07 -3.37 -10.17
C THR A 102 -10.80 -3.01 -9.43
N LEU A 103 -10.59 -3.70 -8.32
CA LEU A 103 -9.38 -3.70 -7.53
C LEU A 103 -8.73 -5.10 -7.66
N THR A 104 -7.50 -5.12 -8.17
CA THR A 104 -6.67 -6.31 -8.28
C THR A 104 -5.48 -6.18 -7.34
N TRP A 105 -5.29 -7.09 -6.40
CA TRP A 105 -4.24 -6.96 -5.39
C TRP A 105 -3.61 -8.30 -4.95
N THR A 106 -2.40 -8.22 -4.44
CA THR A 106 -1.70 -9.33 -3.77
C THR A 106 -0.49 -8.81 -3.01
N GLY A 107 -0.05 -9.55 -2.00
CA GLY A 107 1.12 -9.19 -1.23
C GLY A 107 1.97 -10.38 -0.80
N ILE A 108 3.22 -10.08 -0.52
CA ILE A 108 4.20 -10.99 0.07
C ILE A 108 4.68 -10.37 1.39
N GLY A 109 4.61 -11.12 2.48
CA GLY A 109 4.98 -10.66 3.81
C GLY A 109 3.78 -10.15 4.62
N ASN A 110 3.97 -9.05 5.33
CA ASN A 110 3.12 -8.53 6.41
C ASN A 110 2.47 -7.16 6.11
N VAL A 111 2.74 -6.53 4.96
CA VAL A 111 2.11 -5.26 4.59
C VAL A 111 0.63 -5.47 4.32
N THR A 112 -0.24 -4.96 5.19
CA THR A 112 -1.69 -5.18 5.09
C THR A 112 -2.32 -4.28 4.04
N ALA A 113 -3.42 -4.76 3.45
CA ALA A 113 -4.27 -3.96 2.57
C ALA A 113 -5.73 -4.40 2.71
N ASP A 114 -6.60 -3.46 3.05
CA ASP A 114 -8.01 -3.67 3.33
C ASP A 114 -8.87 -2.73 2.50
N LEU A 115 -9.96 -3.25 1.92
CA LEU A 115 -10.98 -2.46 1.26
C LEU A 115 -12.14 -2.32 2.23
N VAL A 116 -12.33 -1.09 2.72
CA VAL A 116 -13.31 -0.77 3.74
C VAL A 116 -14.40 0.15 3.19
N ALA A 117 -15.60 -0.01 3.73
CA ALA A 117 -16.75 0.81 3.41
C ALA A 117 -17.44 1.30 4.69
N LYS A 118 -18.13 2.43 4.57
CA LYS A 118 -18.99 2.94 5.64
C LYS A 118 -20.22 2.04 5.79
N ALA A 119 -20.50 1.60 7.01
CA ALA A 119 -21.71 0.87 7.38
C ALA A 119 -22.43 1.57 8.54
N PRO A 120 -23.72 1.25 8.80
CA PRO A 120 -24.46 1.84 9.92
C PRO A 120 -23.81 1.61 11.29
N THR A 121 -23.12 0.49 11.45
CA THR A 121 -22.45 0.08 12.70
C THR A 121 -20.97 0.49 12.76
N GLY A 122 -20.51 1.36 11.86
CA GLY A 122 -19.11 1.79 11.78
C GLY A 122 -18.44 1.38 10.48
N VAL A 123 -17.19 0.95 10.56
CA VAL A 123 -16.40 0.53 9.41
C VAL A 123 -16.66 -0.94 9.10
N HIS A 124 -16.94 -1.26 7.84
CA HIS A 124 -17.07 -2.64 7.37
C HIS A 124 -15.94 -3.00 6.43
N ILE A 125 -15.16 -4.02 6.79
CA ILE A 125 -14.13 -4.60 5.92
C ILE A 125 -14.82 -5.45 4.87
N ARG A 126 -14.84 -4.97 3.62
CA ARG A 126 -15.45 -5.69 2.48
C ARG A 126 -14.55 -6.83 2.00
N SER A 127 -13.24 -6.60 2.03
CA SER A 127 -12.23 -7.57 1.61
C SER A 127 -10.85 -7.17 2.11
N SER A 128 -9.95 -8.13 2.21
CA SER A 128 -8.54 -7.93 2.56
C SER A 128 -7.67 -8.62 1.52
N ALA A 129 -6.54 -8.01 1.18
CA ALA A 129 -5.60 -8.59 0.23
C ALA A 129 -5.07 -9.94 0.73
N ARG A 130 -4.91 -10.88 -0.20
CA ARG A 130 -4.23 -12.14 0.12
C ARG A 130 -2.74 -11.88 0.26
N LEU A 131 -2.25 -12.00 1.49
CA LEU A 131 -0.83 -11.98 1.82
C LEU A 131 -0.28 -13.40 1.88
N THR A 132 0.85 -13.63 1.23
CA THR A 132 1.56 -14.91 1.31
C THR A 132 2.88 -14.72 2.03
N GLY A 133 3.21 -15.61 2.98
CA GLY A 133 4.47 -15.52 3.73
C GLY A 133 5.69 -15.62 2.82
N GLY A 134 6.65 -14.71 3.00
CA GLY A 134 7.88 -14.65 2.22
C GLY A 134 8.55 -13.28 2.32
N ILE A 135 9.75 -13.18 1.73
CA ILE A 135 10.55 -11.95 1.63
C ILE A 135 10.96 -11.79 0.18
N VAL A 136 10.51 -10.71 -0.46
CA VAL A 136 10.88 -10.35 -1.83
C VAL A 136 12.36 -9.97 -1.85
N GLY A 137 13.16 -10.56 -2.73
CA GLY A 137 14.63 -10.44 -2.73
C GLY A 137 15.37 -11.56 -1.99
N TYR A 138 14.67 -12.42 -1.24
CA TYR A 138 15.28 -13.54 -0.51
C TYR A 138 14.60 -14.89 -0.77
N ARG A 139 13.34 -15.04 -0.36
CA ARG A 139 12.56 -16.26 -0.57
C ARG A 139 11.08 -15.93 -0.68
N ILE A 140 10.50 -16.19 -1.85
CA ILE A 140 9.05 -16.07 -2.07
C ILE A 140 8.47 -17.44 -2.45
N PRO A 141 7.22 -17.71 -2.07
CA PRO A 141 6.49 -18.87 -2.56
C PRO A 141 6.09 -18.65 -4.03
N GLU A 142 5.47 -19.65 -4.63
CA GLU A 142 4.82 -19.48 -5.93
C GLU A 142 3.76 -18.36 -5.84
N ILE A 143 3.86 -17.39 -6.74
CA ILE A 143 2.93 -16.26 -6.77
C ILE A 143 1.62 -16.74 -7.37
N ARG A 144 0.59 -16.79 -6.53
CA ARG A 144 -0.77 -17.10 -6.95
C ARG A 144 -1.37 -15.94 -7.74
N PRO A 145 -2.35 -16.20 -8.62
CA PRO A 145 -3.12 -15.15 -9.25
C PRO A 145 -3.67 -14.16 -8.23
N ALA A 146 -3.55 -12.88 -8.55
CA ALA A 146 -4.05 -11.79 -7.73
C ALA A 146 -5.56 -11.92 -7.52
N GLN A 147 -6.02 -11.51 -6.34
CA GLN A 147 -7.46 -11.43 -6.08
C GLN A 147 -8.02 -10.20 -6.79
N VAL A 148 -9.14 -10.39 -7.48
CA VAL A 148 -9.88 -9.33 -8.18
C VAL A 148 -11.24 -9.16 -7.54
N ILE A 149 -11.59 -7.93 -7.15
CA ILE A 149 -12.87 -7.59 -6.52
C ILE A 149 -13.45 -6.29 -7.08
N PRO A 150 -14.78 -6.10 -7.06
CA PRO A 150 -15.38 -4.83 -7.45
C PRO A 150 -15.17 -3.75 -6.39
N ILE A 151 -14.72 -2.57 -6.82
CA ILE A 151 -14.65 -1.34 -6.01
C ILE A 151 -15.82 -0.41 -6.39
N ARG A 152 -16.34 0.32 -5.42
CA ARG A 152 -17.52 1.19 -5.57
C ARG A 152 -17.22 2.60 -5.06
N PRO A 153 -17.92 3.64 -5.56
CA PRO A 153 -17.87 4.96 -4.96
C PRO A 153 -18.12 4.91 -3.45
N GLY A 154 -17.25 5.57 -2.69
CA GLY A 154 -17.23 5.58 -1.23
C GLY A 154 -16.32 4.54 -0.60
N ASP A 155 -15.92 3.49 -1.31
CA ASP A 155 -14.94 2.52 -0.82
C ASP A 155 -13.59 3.20 -0.58
N LEU A 156 -12.91 2.78 0.47
CA LEU A 156 -11.61 3.26 0.89
C LEU A 156 -10.67 2.05 1.00
N MET A 157 -9.61 2.03 0.20
CA MET A 157 -8.51 1.09 0.35
C MET A 157 -7.50 1.68 1.34
N MET A 158 -7.20 0.93 2.39
CA MET A 158 -6.17 1.22 3.37
C MET A 158 -5.04 0.23 3.22
N MET A 159 -3.79 0.70 3.25
CA MET A 159 -2.61 -0.14 3.37
C MET A 159 -1.75 0.35 4.51
N SER A 160 -1.09 -0.56 5.21
CA SER A 160 -0.20 -0.22 6.33
C SER A 160 0.91 -1.24 6.51
N THR A 161 2.06 -0.76 6.96
CA THR A 161 3.13 -1.62 7.50
C THR A 161 2.82 -2.02 8.94
N ASP A 162 3.56 -2.98 9.48
CA ASP A 162 3.40 -3.43 10.86
C ASP A 162 3.92 -2.41 11.89
N GLY A 163 4.55 -1.33 11.44
CA GLY A 163 4.77 -0.12 12.23
C GLY A 163 3.51 0.63 12.67
N ILE A 164 2.34 0.27 12.14
CA ILE A 164 1.04 0.80 12.56
C ILE A 164 0.37 -0.19 13.52
N VAL A 165 -0.24 0.33 14.58
CA VAL A 165 -1.00 -0.47 15.55
C VAL A 165 -2.23 -1.08 14.89
N GLU A 166 -2.47 -2.37 15.15
CA GLU A 166 -3.64 -3.09 14.63
C GLU A 166 -4.96 -2.48 15.14
N GLY A 167 -6.06 -2.74 14.43
CA GLY A 167 -7.38 -2.21 14.82
C GLY A 167 -7.60 -0.73 14.49
N TYR A 168 -6.65 -0.07 13.82
CA TYR A 168 -6.77 1.34 13.43
C TYR A 168 -8.02 1.65 12.57
N LEU A 169 -8.56 0.64 11.89
CA LEU A 169 -9.78 0.76 11.08
C LEU A 169 -11.01 1.16 11.92
N ASP A 170 -11.03 0.83 13.22
CA ASP A 170 -12.20 1.03 14.09
C ASP A 170 -12.50 2.51 14.35
N HIS A 171 -11.52 3.39 14.18
CA HIS A 171 -11.65 4.83 14.43
C HIS A 171 -11.39 5.72 13.21
N ILE A 172 -11.48 5.16 12.00
CA ILE A 172 -11.41 5.96 10.77
C ILE A 172 -12.66 6.85 10.66
N ASP A 173 -12.44 8.16 10.59
CA ASP A 173 -13.49 9.09 10.17
C ASP A 173 -13.72 8.97 8.66
N PHE A 174 -14.77 8.26 8.27
CA PHE A 174 -15.13 8.08 6.87
C PHE A 174 -15.56 9.38 6.17
N SER A 175 -15.82 10.48 6.88
CA SER A 175 -16.10 11.78 6.24
C SER A 175 -14.83 12.53 5.81
N ALA A 176 -13.68 12.19 6.39
CA ALA A 176 -12.42 12.88 6.16
C ALA A 176 -11.82 12.64 4.75
N SER A 177 -10.90 13.51 4.36
CA SER A 177 -10.09 13.36 3.14
C SER A 177 -9.10 12.19 3.29
N ALA A 178 -8.56 11.69 2.17
CA ALA A 178 -7.52 10.65 2.23
C ALA A 178 -6.29 11.15 3.00
N VAL A 179 -5.93 12.43 2.85
CA VAL A 179 -4.84 13.10 3.57
C VAL A 179 -5.06 13.06 5.07
N ALA A 180 -6.21 13.55 5.54
CA ALA A 180 -6.51 13.61 6.96
C ALA A 180 -6.56 12.22 7.60
N ILE A 181 -7.01 11.20 6.85
CA ILE A 181 -6.98 9.81 7.32
C ILE A 181 -5.54 9.31 7.44
N ALA A 182 -4.72 9.43 6.39
CA ALA A 182 -3.36 8.92 6.41
C ALA A 182 -2.50 9.60 7.49
N GLU A 183 -2.60 10.92 7.62
CA GLU A 183 -1.86 11.70 8.63
C GLU A 183 -2.37 11.45 10.05
N GLY A 184 -3.70 11.36 10.22
CA GLY A 184 -4.30 11.08 11.53
C GLY A 184 -3.90 9.70 12.06
N LEU A 185 -3.93 8.68 11.20
CA LEU A 185 -3.50 7.32 11.54
C LEU A 185 -2.00 7.28 11.84
N LEU A 186 -1.16 7.92 11.01
CA LEU A 186 0.27 7.99 11.29
C LEU A 186 0.56 8.68 12.64
N SER A 187 -0.16 9.75 12.98
CA SER A 187 0.05 10.48 14.22
C SER A 187 -0.43 9.72 15.46
N LYS A 188 -1.49 8.92 15.35
CA LYS A 188 -2.15 8.28 16.48
C LYS A 188 -1.67 6.84 16.70
N ASP A 189 -1.43 6.13 15.60
CA ASP A 189 -1.29 4.67 15.59
C ASP A 189 0.11 4.20 15.15
N ALA A 190 1.05 5.11 14.83
CA ALA A 190 2.42 4.71 14.56
C ALA A 190 3.17 4.29 15.84
N LYS A 191 3.86 3.16 15.78
CA LYS A 191 4.67 2.62 16.85
C LYS A 191 5.98 3.39 16.97
N GLU A 192 6.49 3.56 18.19
CA GLU A 192 7.81 4.18 18.43
C GLU A 192 8.97 3.20 18.24
N THR A 193 8.66 1.94 17.91
CA THR A 193 9.63 0.83 17.80
C THR A 193 9.90 0.41 16.37
N ASP A 194 9.29 1.07 15.37
CA ASP A 194 9.49 0.72 13.97
C ASP A 194 9.34 1.91 13.02
N ASP A 195 9.75 1.70 11.77
CA ASP A 195 9.31 2.49 10.63
C ASP A 195 7.79 2.36 10.46
N ALA A 196 7.10 3.42 10.01
CA ALA A 196 5.66 3.38 9.87
C ALA A 196 5.20 4.04 8.57
N MET A 197 4.28 3.38 7.85
CA MET A 197 3.69 3.87 6.62
C MET A 197 2.21 3.51 6.51
N VAL A 198 1.40 4.48 6.10
CA VAL A 198 -0.01 4.32 5.77
C VAL A 198 -0.27 4.87 4.36
N LEU A 199 -1.09 4.16 3.59
CA LEU A 199 -1.66 4.65 2.33
C LEU A 199 -3.19 4.53 2.39
N ALA A 200 -3.88 5.63 2.09
CA ALA A 200 -5.32 5.70 1.96
C ALA A 200 -5.68 6.04 0.51
N ALA A 201 -6.52 5.26 -0.14
CA ALA A 201 -6.99 5.50 -1.51
C ALA A 201 -8.51 5.30 -1.59
N ARG A 202 -9.24 6.39 -1.81
CA ARG A 202 -10.70 6.43 -1.77
C ARG A 202 -11.29 6.63 -3.15
N HIS A 203 -12.26 5.78 -3.49
CA HIS A 203 -13.06 5.95 -4.68
C HIS A 203 -14.08 7.08 -4.50
N ARG A 204 -13.82 8.25 -5.09
CA ARG A 204 -14.71 9.42 -5.04
C ARG A 204 -15.84 9.39 -6.06
N GLY A 205 -15.83 8.41 -6.96
CA GLY A 205 -16.74 8.37 -8.10
C GLY A 205 -16.26 9.27 -9.23
N VAL A 206 -16.98 9.26 -10.34
CA VAL A 206 -16.71 10.17 -11.46
C VAL A 206 -17.19 11.55 -11.05
N THR A 207 -16.29 12.54 -11.07
CA THR A 207 -16.72 13.94 -10.99
C THR A 207 -17.35 14.28 -12.34
N ILE A 208 -18.66 14.48 -12.35
CA ILE A 208 -19.42 14.99 -13.50
C ILE A 208 -19.10 16.47 -13.68
#